data_AF-A0A7X1HKQ4-F1
#
_entry.id   AF-A0A7X1HKQ4-F1
#
_cell.length_a   1.000
_cell.length_b   1.000
_cell.length_c   1.000
_cell.angle_alpha   90.00
_cell.angle_beta   90.00
_cell.angle_gamma   90.00
#
_symmetry.space_group_name_H-M   'P 1'
#
loop_
_entity.id
_entity.type
_entity.pdbx_description
1 polymer ?
#
loop_
_entity_poly.entity_id
_entity_poly.type
_entity_poly.pdbx_seq_one_letter_code
_entity_poly.pdbx_strand_id
1 'polypeptide(L)'
;MKKYLLFSIMIIFSGCISLGVKGEYKSYQSDFYKLVSKPFKEQERQELENQFQKLRNKINKGNYSKSEKTALNKDIDYYLMILEDLKD
;
A
#
# COMPACT_ATOMS: atom_id res chain seq x y z
N MET A 1 5.59 14.27 16.98
CA MET A 1 5.28 12.82 17.03
C MET A 1 4.86 12.20 15.68
N LYS A 2 4.88 12.92 14.53
CA LYS A 2 4.54 12.36 13.20
C LYS A 2 5.65 11.56 12.49
N LYS A 3 6.91 11.59 12.99
CA LYS A 3 8.06 10.99 12.29
C LYS A 3 8.25 9.49 12.55
N TYR A 4 7.64 8.92 13.60
CA TYR A 4 7.83 7.51 13.97
C TYR A 4 6.85 6.55 13.32
N LEU A 5 5.77 7.04 12.69
CA LEU A 5 4.80 6.20 11.97
C LEU A 5 5.35 5.68 10.63
N LEU A 6 6.34 6.38 10.06
CA LEU A 6 6.89 6.09 8.73
C LEU A 6 7.92 4.96 8.73
N PHE A 7 8.63 4.75 9.84
CA PHE A 7 9.77 3.83 9.91
C PHE A 7 9.39 2.38 10.22
N SER A 8 8.23 2.13 10.82
CA SER A 8 7.73 0.76 11.08
C SER A 8 7.22 0.04 9.82
N ILE A 9 7.06 0.75 8.70
CA ILE A 9 6.44 0.27 7.48
C ILE A 9 7.42 -0.55 6.61
N MET A 10 8.73 -0.45 6.83
CA MET A 10 9.71 -1.17 5.99
C MET A 10 9.82 -2.68 6.27
N ILE A 11 9.28 -3.17 7.40
CA ILE A 11 9.62 -4.53 7.88
C ILE A 11 8.66 -5.62 7.38
N ILE A 12 7.51 -5.29 6.79
CA ILE A 12 6.46 -6.30 6.58
C ILE A 12 6.66 -7.17 5.32
N PHE A 13 7.59 -6.84 4.39
CA PHE A 13 7.68 -7.53 3.08
C PHE A 13 9.02 -8.13 2.65
N SER A 14 9.75 -8.76 3.57
CA SER A 14 10.98 -9.49 3.23
C SER A 14 10.77 -10.95 2.81
N GLY A 15 9.64 -11.60 3.14
CA GLY A 15 9.43 -13.02 2.86
C GLY A 15 8.25 -13.29 1.91
N CYS A 16 8.53 -13.83 0.73
CA CYS A 16 7.57 -14.48 -0.16
C CYS A 16 6.50 -13.59 -0.82
N ILE A 17 6.90 -12.70 -1.72
CA ILE A 17 6.00 -12.22 -2.79
C ILE A 17 6.67 -12.42 -4.13
N SER A 18 5.88 -12.79 -5.15
CA SER A 18 6.30 -12.75 -6.55
C SER A 18 6.94 -11.40 -6.90
N LEU A 19 7.99 -11.42 -7.72
CA LEU A 19 8.76 -10.23 -8.10
C LEU A 19 7.88 -9.11 -8.69
N GLY A 20 6.80 -9.46 -9.41
CA GLY A 20 5.88 -8.51 -10.04
C GLY A 20 5.08 -7.68 -9.02
N VAL A 21 4.42 -8.33 -8.06
CA VAL A 21 3.63 -7.62 -7.03
C VAL A 21 4.52 -6.84 -6.08
N LYS A 22 5.75 -7.33 -5.82
CA LYS A 22 6.75 -6.60 -5.03
C LYS A 22 7.17 -5.28 -5.69
N GLY A 23 7.26 -5.25 -7.03
CA GLY A 23 7.58 -4.04 -7.79
C GLY A 23 6.45 -3.01 -7.75
N GLU A 24 5.23 -3.43 -8.06
CA GLU A 24 4.04 -2.56 -8.01
C GLU A 24 3.81 -1.99 -6.61
N TYR A 25 3.88 -2.84 -5.58
CA TYR A 25 3.75 -2.42 -4.19
C TYR A 25 4.80 -1.37 -3.79
N LYS A 26 6.08 -1.60 -4.10
CA LYS A 26 7.14 -0.63 -3.79
C LYS A 26 6.93 0.71 -4.49
N SER A 27 6.44 0.69 -5.73
CA SER A 27 6.10 1.91 -6.46
C SER A 27 5.00 2.68 -5.73
N TYR A 28 3.90 2.00 -5.40
CA TYR A 28 2.75 2.61 -4.74
C TYR A 28 3.08 3.11 -3.34
N GLN A 29 3.93 2.39 -2.60
CA GLN A 29 4.46 2.84 -1.32
C GLN A 29 5.29 4.13 -1.46
N SER A 30 6.13 4.23 -2.49
CA SER A 30 6.91 5.44 -2.79
C SER A 30 5.99 6.63 -3.12
N ASP A 31 4.98 6.40 -3.94
CA ASP A 31 4.02 7.42 -4.34
C ASP A 31 3.12 7.86 -3.17
N PHE A 32 2.73 6.93 -2.30
CA PHE A 32 2.09 7.22 -1.02
C PHE A 32 2.96 8.12 -0.13
N TYR A 33 4.25 7.81 0.00
CA TYR A 33 5.17 8.66 0.79
C TYR A 33 5.32 10.07 0.20
N LYS A 34 5.33 10.19 -1.13
CA LYS A 34 5.36 11.50 -1.79
C LYS A 34 4.08 12.29 -1.49
N LEU A 35 2.90 11.64 -1.56
CA LEU A 35 1.61 12.27 -1.27
C LEU A 35 1.59 12.84 0.15
N VAL A 36 1.93 12.03 1.16
CA VAL A 36 1.90 12.47 2.57
C VAL A 36 2.98 13.50 2.93
N SER A 37 3.98 13.71 2.06
CA SER A 37 5.08 14.66 2.25
C SER A 37 4.82 16.05 1.64
N LYS A 38 3.72 16.22 0.89
CA LYS A 38 3.40 17.43 0.12
C LYS A 38 1.97 17.92 0.44
N PRO A 39 1.60 19.14 0.01
CA PRO A 39 0.22 19.60 0.10
C PRO A 39 -0.72 18.62 -0.61
N PHE A 40 -1.75 18.22 0.11
CA PHE A 40 -2.68 17.17 -0.29
C PHE A 40 -3.42 17.54 -1.58
N LYS A 41 -3.42 16.61 -2.55
CA LYS A 41 -4.25 16.70 -3.75
C LYS A 41 -5.20 15.52 -3.80
N GLU A 42 -6.49 15.82 -3.74
CA GLU A 42 -7.58 14.85 -3.78
C GLU A 42 -7.47 13.87 -4.96
N GLN A 43 -7.08 14.37 -6.14
CA GLN A 43 -6.87 13.53 -7.33
C GLN A 43 -5.74 12.50 -7.13
N GLU A 44 -4.60 12.92 -6.56
CA GLU A 44 -3.45 12.01 -6.33
C GLU A 44 -3.81 10.94 -5.29
N ARG A 45 -4.64 11.28 -4.28
CA ARG A 45 -5.19 10.30 -3.31
C ARG A 45 -6.10 9.28 -3.99
N GLN A 46 -7.06 9.73 -4.81
CA GLN A 46 -7.97 8.85 -5.54
C GLN A 46 -7.23 7.91 -6.49
N GLU A 47 -6.17 8.39 -7.15
CA GLU A 47 -5.32 7.57 -8.01
C GLU A 47 -4.62 6.46 -7.20
N LEU A 48 -4.05 6.81 -6.04
CA LEU A 48 -3.41 5.84 -5.13
C LEU A 48 -4.41 4.83 -4.56
N GLU A 49 -5.61 5.26 -4.16
CA GLU A 49 -6.68 4.40 -3.67
C GLU A 49 -7.05 3.35 -4.73
N ASN A 50 -7.24 3.79 -5.97
CA ASN A 50 -7.51 2.91 -7.11
C ASN A 50 -6.36 1.93 -7.40
N GLN A 51 -5.10 2.36 -7.26
CA GLN A 51 -3.93 1.49 -7.43
C GLN A 51 -3.88 0.38 -6.37
N PHE A 52 -4.10 0.72 -5.10
CA PHE A 52 -4.13 -0.26 -4.02
C PHE A 52 -5.30 -1.24 -4.15
N GLN A 53 -6.49 -0.78 -4.57
CA GLN A 53 -7.63 -1.68 -4.86
C GLN A 53 -7.34 -2.62 -6.05
N LYS A 54 -6.68 -2.13 -7.11
CA LYS A 54 -6.24 -2.98 -8.23
C LYS A 54 -5.22 -4.02 -7.78
N LEU A 55 -4.26 -3.64 -6.93
CA LEU A 55 -3.28 -4.55 -6.36
C LEU A 55 -3.96 -5.65 -5.54
N ARG A 56 -4.94 -5.29 -4.70
CA ARG A 56 -5.77 -6.20 -3.91
C ARG A 56 -6.41 -7.28 -4.78
N ASN A 57 -7.02 -6.85 -5.89
CA ASN A 57 -7.66 -7.76 -6.85
C ASN A 57 -6.64 -8.71 -7.51
N LYS A 58 -5.45 -8.23 -7.87
CA LYS A 58 -4.38 -9.08 -8.42
C LYS A 58 -3.89 -10.12 -7.40
N ILE A 59 -3.75 -9.74 -6.13
CA ILE A 59 -3.35 -10.66 -5.05
C ILE A 59 -4.42 -11.73 -4.84
N ASN A 60 -5.69 -11.34 -4.77
CA ASN A 60 -6.78 -12.28 -4.54
C ASN A 60 -6.96 -13.28 -5.69
N LYS A 61 -6.78 -12.83 -6.94
CA LYS A 61 -6.83 -13.69 -8.15
C LYS A 61 -5.52 -14.45 -8.41
N GLY A 62 -4.41 -14.00 -7.84
CA GLY A 62 -3.10 -14.62 -8.03
C GLY A 62 -2.94 -15.94 -7.31
N ASN A 63 -1.93 -16.70 -7.74
CA ASN A 63 -1.58 -18.01 -7.18
C ASN A 63 -0.68 -17.86 -5.94
N TYR A 64 -1.19 -17.19 -4.92
CA TYR A 64 -0.55 -17.02 -3.61
C TYR A 64 -1.17 -17.97 -2.59
N SER A 65 -0.39 -18.40 -1.61
CA SER A 65 -0.91 -19.12 -0.45
C SER A 65 -1.90 -18.26 0.35
N LYS A 66 -2.75 -18.92 1.13
CA LYS A 66 -3.74 -18.24 1.98
C LYS A 66 -3.08 -17.25 2.95
N SER A 67 -1.96 -17.63 3.56
CA SER A 67 -1.21 -16.77 4.49
C SER A 67 -0.61 -15.54 3.79
N GLU A 68 -0.04 -15.71 2.59
CA GLU A 68 0.48 -14.59 1.79
C GLU A 68 -0.64 -13.61 1.42
N LYS A 69 -1.78 -14.12 0.93
CA LYS A 69 -2.95 -13.27 0.63
C LYS A 69 -3.41 -12.50 1.85
N THR A 70 -3.46 -13.12 3.03
CA THR A 70 -3.86 -12.44 4.26
C THR A 70 -2.89 -11.33 4.64
N ALA A 71 -1.58 -11.58 4.60
CA ALA A 71 -0.56 -10.58 4.92
C ALA A 71 -0.62 -9.39 3.93
N LEU A 72 -0.67 -9.69 2.63
CA LEU A 72 -0.78 -8.71 1.55
C LEU A 72 -2.04 -7.84 1.63
N ASN A 73 -3.19 -8.44 1.91
CA ASN A 73 -4.43 -7.68 2.05
C ASN A 73 -4.40 -6.80 3.30
N LYS A 74 -3.82 -7.26 4.41
CA LYS A 74 -3.69 -6.47 5.64
C LYS A 74 -2.86 -5.21 5.43
N ASP A 75 -1.77 -5.31 4.68
CA ASP A 75 -0.95 -4.16 4.33
C ASP A 75 -1.68 -3.18 3.41
N ILE A 76 -2.40 -3.69 2.41
CA ILE A 76 -3.25 -2.85 1.54
C ILE A 76 -4.32 -2.13 2.35
N ASP A 77 -4.98 -2.82 3.29
CA ASP A 77 -5.98 -2.22 4.18
C ASP A 77 -5.39 -1.08 5.01
N TYR A 78 -4.15 -1.23 5.50
CA TYR A 78 -3.46 -0.16 6.22
C TYR A 78 -3.26 1.10 5.37
N TYR A 79 -2.78 0.96 4.12
CA TYR A 79 -2.60 2.13 3.25
C TYR A 79 -3.94 2.77 2.87
N LEU A 80 -4.96 1.97 2.57
CA LEU A 80 -6.30 2.47 2.26
C LEU A 80 -6.91 3.23 3.45
N MET A 81 -6.73 2.73 4.67
CA MET A 81 -7.17 3.43 5.89
C MET A 81 -6.51 4.80 6.01
N ILE A 82 -5.19 4.91 5.78
CA ILE A 82 -4.54 6.22 5.84
C ILE A 82 -5.01 7.14 4.71
N LEU A 83 -5.24 6.61 3.50
CA LEU A 83 -5.80 7.42 2.42
C LEU A 83 -7.20 7.93 2.78
N GLU A 84 -8.02 7.13 3.47
CA GLU A 84 -9.32 7.56 4.01
C GLU A 84 -9.17 8.67 5.06
N ASP A 85 -8.20 8.56 5.96
CA ASP A 85 -7.93 9.58 6.98
C ASP A 85 -7.44 10.90 6.38
N LEU A 86 -6.93 10.89 5.15
CA LEU A 86 -6.44 12.08 4.44
C LEU A 86 -7.54 12.82 3.68
N LYS A 87 -8.79 12.34 3.69
CA LYS A 87 -9.92 13.01 3.01
C LYS A 87 -10.37 14.32 3.67
N ASP A 88 -9.90 14.58 4.90
CA ASP A 88 -10.25 15.73 5.73
C ASP A 88 -9.19 16.85 5.72
#